data_AF-A0A2H5MW99-F1
#
_entry.id   AF-A0A2H5MW99-F1
#
_cell.length_a   1.000
_cell.length_b   1.000
_cell.length_c   1.000
_cell.angle_alpha   90.00
_cell.angle_beta   90.00
_cell.angle_gamma   90.00
#
_symmetry.space_group_name_H-M   'P 1'
#
loop_
_entity.id
_entity.type
_entity.pdbx_description
1 polymer ?
#
loop_
_entity_poly.entity_id
_entity_poly.type
_entity_poly.pdbx_seq_one_letter_code
_entity_poly.pdbx_strand_id
1 'polypeptide(L)'
;MRSLGVKEARLDELTFLGDLSACSHGGFVDEDRQFFECMNQNWGIKPRIEHYGCMADLFSRAGLLDEAFSLVQNMPMKPNDAV
;
A
#
# COMPACT_ATOMS: atom_id res chain seq x y z
N MET A 1 -13.00 -31.04 12.75
CA MET A 1 -12.14 -29.84 12.66
C MET A 1 -11.46 -29.88 11.30
N ARG A 2 -11.99 -29.15 10.29
CA ARG A 2 -11.31 -29.01 9.01
C ARG A 2 -10.22 -27.96 9.20
N SER A 3 -8.96 -28.37 9.20
CA SER A 3 -7.87 -27.41 8.97
C SER A 3 -8.07 -26.87 7.57
N LEU A 4 -8.49 -25.60 7.47
CA LEU A 4 -8.35 -24.86 6.22
C LEU A 4 -6.85 -24.84 5.94
N GLY A 5 -6.44 -25.60 4.92
CA GLY A 5 -5.10 -25.49 4.35
C GLY A 5 -5.02 -24.09 3.76
N VAL A 6 -4.58 -23.14 4.58
CA VAL A 6 -4.00 -21.91 4.08
C VAL A 6 -2.77 -22.39 3.34
N LYS A 7 -2.89 -22.57 2.02
CA LYS A 7 -1.72 -22.55 1.14
C LYS A 7 -0.92 -21.35 1.63
N GLU A 8 0.36 -21.51 1.92
CA GLU A 8 1.26 -20.37 2.05
C GLU A 8 1.13 -19.59 0.72
N ALA A 9 0.22 -18.64 0.72
CA ALA A 9 -0.05 -17.79 -0.41
C ALA A 9 1.14 -16.85 -0.40
N ARG A 10 2.06 -17.06 -1.33
CA ARG A 10 3.10 -16.08 -1.58
C ARG A 10 2.37 -14.80 -1.93
N LEU A 11 2.41 -13.80 -1.05
CA LEU A 11 1.81 -12.50 -1.35
C LEU A 11 2.43 -12.02 -2.66
N ASP A 12 1.55 -11.62 -3.56
CA ASP A 12 1.93 -10.99 -4.80
C ASP A 12 1.53 -9.52 -4.73
N GLU A 13 1.90 -8.82 -5.79
CA GLU A 13 1.66 -7.39 -5.91
C GLU A 13 0.17 -7.02 -5.82
N LEU A 14 -0.72 -7.86 -6.38
CA LEU A 14 -2.16 -7.62 -6.34
C LEU A 14 -2.74 -7.80 -4.93
N THR A 15 -2.18 -8.73 -4.16
CA THR A 15 -2.64 -8.94 -2.79
C THR A 15 -2.34 -7.73 -1.92
N PHE A 16 -1.12 -7.18 -2.02
CA PHE A 16 -0.75 -5.94 -1.33
C PHE A 16 -1.58 -4.74 -1.78
N LEU A 17 -1.88 -4.62 -3.08
CA LEU A 17 -2.77 -3.57 -3.55
C LEU A 17 -4.17 -3.68 -2.91
N GLY A 18 -4.67 -4.90 -2.72
CA GLY A 18 -5.93 -5.17 -2.01
C GLY A 18 -5.87 -4.73 -0.54
N ASP A 19 -4.80 -5.11 0.16
CA ASP A 19 -4.60 -4.76 1.58
C ASP A 19 -4.51 -3.24 1.77
N LEU A 20 -3.72 -2.53 0.95
CA LEU A 20 -3.60 -1.08 0.99
C LEU A 20 -4.93 -0.39 0.61
N SER A 21 -5.65 -0.91 -0.38
CA SER A 21 -6.96 -0.38 -0.75
C SER A 21 -7.98 -0.49 0.39
N ALA A 22 -7.93 -1.60 1.13
CA ALA A 22 -8.78 -1.83 2.29
C ALA A 22 -8.37 -0.93 3.47
N CYS A 23 -7.08 -0.78 3.74
CA CYS A 23 -6.56 0.13 4.78
C CYS A 23 -6.92 1.58 4.47
N SER A 24 -6.77 1.99 3.21
CA SER A 24 -7.20 3.26 2.69
C SER A 24 -8.68 3.50 3.01
N HIS A 25 -9.60 2.63 2.56
CA HIS A 25 -11.04 2.80 2.84
C HIS A 25 -11.38 2.77 4.34
N GLY A 26 -10.65 1.98 5.14
CA GLY A 26 -10.87 1.84 6.58
C GLY A 26 -10.28 2.98 7.42
N GLY A 27 -9.39 3.81 6.85
CA GLY A 27 -8.68 4.84 7.61
C GLY A 27 -7.53 4.31 8.47
N PHE A 28 -7.00 3.12 8.15
CA PHE A 28 -6.00 2.40 8.95
C PHE A 28 -4.57 2.84 8.56
N VAL A 29 -4.17 4.04 9.00
CA VAL A 29 -2.91 4.69 8.60
C VAL A 29 -1.67 3.88 8.99
N ASP A 30 -1.65 3.30 10.19
CA ASP A 30 -0.46 2.58 10.69
C ASP A 30 -0.29 1.23 9.98
N GLU A 31 -1.40 0.52 9.74
CA GLU A 31 -1.42 -0.72 8.99
C GLU A 31 -1.02 -0.52 7.52
N ASP A 32 -1.50 0.54 6.88
CA ASP A 32 -1.15 0.88 5.49
C ASP A 32 0.36 1.07 5.33
N ARG A 33 1.00 1.81 6.27
CA ARG A 33 2.46 1.96 6.32
C ARG A 33 3.17 0.63 6.49
N GLN A 34 2.73 -0.19 7.43
CA GLN A 34 3.34 -1.50 7.68
C GLN A 34 3.28 -2.39 6.44
N PHE A 35 2.11 -2.48 5.79
CA PHE A 35 1.97 -3.28 4.58
C PHE A 35 2.85 -2.75 3.45
N PHE A 36 2.88 -1.44 3.23
CA PHE A 36 3.69 -0.82 2.19
C PHE A 36 5.20 -1.04 2.39
N GLU A 37 5.68 -0.92 3.63
CA GLU A 37 7.09 -1.21 3.98
C GLU A 37 7.43 -2.70 3.81
N CYS A 38 6.53 -3.59 4.23
CA CYS A 38 6.72 -5.03 4.14
C CYS A 38 6.86 -5.51 2.69
N MET A 39 6.20 -4.86 1.72
CA MET A 39 6.27 -5.23 0.29
C MET A 39 7.72 -5.44 -0.15
N ASN A 40 8.57 -4.43 0.04
CA ASN A 40 9.95 -4.49 -0.40
C ASN A 40 10.84 -5.23 0.60
N GLN A 41 10.67 -4.96 1.90
CA GLN A 41 11.57 -5.48 2.95
C GLN A 41 11.45 -6.99 3.16
N ASN A 42 10.22 -7.52 3.16
CA ASN A 42 9.95 -8.92 3.52
C ASN A 42 9.63 -9.77 2.29
N TRP A 43 9.02 -9.18 1.25
CA TRP A 43 8.53 -9.93 0.09
C TRP A 43 9.29 -9.65 -1.20
N GLY A 44 10.21 -8.66 -1.22
CA GLY A 44 10.98 -8.28 -2.39
C GLY A 44 10.13 -7.74 -3.54
N ILE A 45 8.92 -7.26 -3.23
CA ILE A 45 7.97 -6.67 -4.18
C ILE A 45 8.17 -5.16 -4.17
N LYS A 46 8.47 -4.60 -5.34
CA LYS A 46 8.61 -3.16 -5.49
C LYS A 46 7.22 -2.52 -5.60
N PRO A 47 6.91 -1.49 -4.80
CA PRO A 47 5.68 -0.74 -4.96
C PRO A 47 5.57 -0.14 -6.37
N ARG A 48 4.38 -0.25 -6.96
CA ARG A 48 4.00 0.41 -8.22
C ARG A 48 3.10 1.60 -7.97
N ILE A 49 2.83 2.37 -9.03
CA ILE A 49 2.03 3.60 -8.97
C ILE A 49 0.67 3.41 -8.28
N GLU A 50 0.04 2.25 -8.45
CA GLU A 50 -1.25 1.96 -7.81
C GLU A 50 -1.15 1.90 -6.27
N HIS A 51 -0.05 1.38 -5.72
CA HIS A 51 0.19 1.30 -4.28
C HIS A 51 0.45 2.69 -3.69
N TYR A 52 1.23 3.50 -4.39
CA TYR A 52 1.46 4.90 -4.01
C TYR A 52 0.16 5.71 -4.05
N GLY A 53 -0.71 5.42 -5.01
CA GLY A 53 -2.06 6.00 -5.06
C GLY A 53 -2.86 5.70 -3.80
N CYS A 54 -2.91 4.43 -3.36
CA CYS A 54 -3.61 4.04 -2.13
C CYS A 54 -3.08 4.78 -0.89
N MET A 55 -1.76 4.84 -0.73
CA MET A 55 -1.10 5.52 0.39
C MET A 55 -1.39 7.04 0.37
N ALA A 56 -1.25 7.69 -0.79
CA ALA A 56 -1.49 9.13 -0.93
C ALA A 56 -2.96 9.49 -0.66
N ASP A 57 -3.89 8.67 -1.14
CA ASP A 57 -5.33 8.81 -0.92
C ASP A 57 -5.69 8.66 0.58
N LEU A 58 -5.12 7.66 1.26
CA LEU A 58 -5.29 7.51 2.71
C LEU A 58 -4.76 8.70 3.49
N PHE A 59 -3.51 9.10 3.24
CA PHE A 59 -2.89 10.23 3.93
C PHE A 59 -3.67 11.53 3.70
N SER A 60 -4.17 11.74 2.48
CA SER A 60 -4.97 12.92 2.15
C SER A 60 -6.26 12.98 2.97
N ARG A 61 -6.99 11.86 3.08
CA ARG A 61 -8.21 11.80 3.90
C ARG A 61 -7.96 11.86 5.40
N ALA A 62 -6.81 11.38 5.86
CA ALA A 62 -6.38 11.48 7.25
C ALA A 62 -5.90 12.89 7.63
N GLY A 63 -5.81 13.82 6.67
CA GLY A 63 -5.30 15.18 6.89
C GLY A 63 -3.77 15.27 6.94
N LEU A 64 -3.06 14.21 6.57
CA LEU A 64 -1.60 14.11 6.53
C LEU A 64 -1.05 14.60 5.19
N LEU A 65 -1.42 15.83 4.80
CA LEU A 65 -1.15 16.36 3.46
C LEU A 65 0.34 16.48 3.13
N ASP A 66 1.17 16.88 4.10
CA ASP A 66 2.61 16.98 3.92
C ASP A 66 3.24 15.61 3.64
N GLU A 67 2.71 14.56 4.25
CA GLU A 67 3.15 13.18 4.03
C GLU A 67 2.68 12.65 2.68
N ALA A 68 1.42 12.91 2.31
CA ALA A 68 0.90 12.56 0.99
C ALA A 68 1.74 13.21 -0.13
N PHE A 69 2.05 14.50 0.02
CA PHE A 69 2.87 15.23 -0.93
C PHE A 69 4.30 14.71 -0.98
N SER A 70 4.93 14.52 0.18
CA SER A 70 6.28 13.97 0.26
C SER A 70 6.37 12.58 -0.35
N LEU A 71 5.36 11.73 -0.13
CA LEU A 71 5.30 10.40 -0.70
C LEU A 71 5.31 10.45 -2.25
N VAL A 72 4.43 11.27 -2.83
CA VAL A 72 4.31 11.44 -4.29
C VAL A 72 5.61 12.01 -4.88
N GLN A 73 6.22 12.99 -4.22
CA GLN A 73 7.49 13.58 -4.68
C GLN A 73 8.67 12.60 -4.65
N ASN A 74 8.66 11.63 -3.73
CA ASN A 74 9.75 10.67 -3.56
C ASN A 74 9.48 9.33 -4.26
N MET A 75 8.45 9.25 -5.10
CA MET A 75 8.19 8.07 -5.93
C MET A 75 9.38 7.80 -6.88
N PRO A 76 9.85 6.54 -7.01
CA PRO A 76 10.94 6.20 -7.91
C PRO A 76 10.51 6.13 -9.39
N MET A 77 9.22 6.31 -9.68
CA MET A 77 8.63 6.37 -11.01
C MET A 77 7.99 7.73 -11.26
N LYS A 78 7.77 8.05 -12.54
CA LYS A 78 7.03 9.25 -12.91
C LYS A 78 5.55 9.10 -12.47
N PRO A 79 4.98 10.10 -11.78
CA PRO A 79 3.54 10.15 -11.50
C PRO A 79 2.72 10.15 -12.81
N ASN A 80 1.45 9.74 -12.74
CA ASN A 80 0.54 9.73 -13.89
C ASN A 80 -0.51 10.85 -13.74
N ASP A 81 -1.52 10.90 -14.61
CA ASP A 81 -2.52 11.97 -14.53
C ASP A 81 -3.42 11.87 -13.28
N ALA A 82 -3.39 10.75 -12.56
CA ALA A 82 -4.25 10.46 -11.40
C ALA A 82 -3.51 10.42 -10.05
N VAL A 83 -2.19 10.17 -10.06
CA VAL A 83 -1.30 10.10 -8.88
C VAL A 83 -0.08 10.94 -9.16
#